data_AF-Q5WQI1-F1
#
_entry.id   AF-Q5WQI1-F1
#
_cell.length_a   1.000
_cell.length_b   1.000
_cell.length_c   1.000
_cell.angle_alpha   90.00
_cell.angle_beta   90.00
_cell.angle_gamma   90.00
#
_symmetry.space_group_name_H-M   'P 1'
#
loop_
_entity.id
_entity.type
_entity.pdbx_description
1 polymer ?
#
loop_
_entity_poly.entity_id
_entity_poly.type
_entity_poly.pdbx_seq_one_letter_code
_entity_poly.pdbx_strand_id
1 'polypeptide(L)'
;FFAGYPITPSSEVMHVISDLLPAKGGTAIQMEDEIAGICCVIGAAMSGSRALTATSGPGMSLKAENLGLAQMAEVPLVCVNVMRGGPSTGLPTGCK
;
A
#
# COMPACT_ATOMS: atom_id res chain seq x y z
N PHE A 1 0.75 -1.32 11.35
CA PHE A 1 -0.22 -0.40 10.76
C PHE A 1 -0.34 -0.67 9.27
N PHE A 2 -1.55 -0.77 8.75
CA PHE A 2 -1.80 -0.92 7.32
C PHE A 2 -2.70 0.19 6.83
N ALA A 3 -2.32 0.84 5.73
CA ALA A 3 -3.22 1.69 4.98
C ALA A 3 -3.04 1.47 3.47
N GLY A 4 -4.16 1.42 2.74
CA GLY A 4 -4.15 1.10 1.32
C GLY A 4 -5.49 1.37 0.66
N TYR A 5 -5.47 1.36 -0.67
CA TYR A 5 -6.63 1.50 -1.52
C TYR A 5 -6.90 0.15 -2.23
N PRO A 6 -8.15 -0.31 -2.32
CA PRO A 6 -8.48 -1.56 -3.02
C PRO A 6 -8.20 -1.45 -4.52
N ILE A 7 -7.22 -2.21 -4.99
CA ILE A 7 -6.92 -2.37 -6.41
C ILE A 7 -6.69 -3.85 -6.73
N THR A 8 -7.32 -4.37 -7.78
CA THR A 8 -7.05 -5.75 -8.24
C THR A 8 -5.64 -5.83 -8.79
N PRO A 9 -4.80 -6.83 -8.46
CA PRO A 9 -5.03 -8.02 -7.60
C PRO A 9 -4.58 -7.88 -6.12
N SER A 10 -4.25 -6.69 -5.63
CA SER A 10 -3.79 -6.50 -4.24
C SER A 10 -4.92 -6.44 -3.19
N SER A 11 -6.19 -6.40 -3.59
CA SER A 11 -7.34 -6.36 -2.67
C SER A 11 -7.37 -7.55 -1.71
N GLU A 12 -6.95 -8.74 -2.13
CA GLU A 12 -6.85 -9.93 -1.26
C GLU A 12 -5.91 -9.71 -0.07
N VAL A 13 -4.80 -8.99 -0.29
CA VAL A 13 -3.87 -8.63 0.78
C VAL A 13 -4.54 -7.73 1.81
N MET A 14 -5.35 -6.77 1.34
CA MET A 14 -6.11 -5.89 2.22
C MET A 14 -7.18 -6.64 3.02
N HIS A 15 -7.91 -7.57 2.39
CA HIS A 15 -8.93 -8.38 3.06
C HIS A 15 -8.34 -9.28 4.15
N VAL A 16 -7.23 -9.96 3.88
CA VAL A 16 -6.57 -10.79 4.89
C VAL A 16 -6.03 -9.94 6.04
N ILE A 17 -5.51 -8.75 5.72
CA ILE A 17 -4.95 -7.85 6.73
C ILE A 17 -6.04 -7.18 7.57
N SER A 18 -7.21 -6.87 7.02
CA SER A 18 -8.31 -6.28 7.79
C SER A 18 -8.79 -7.20 8.91
N ASP A 19 -8.62 -8.51 8.77
CA ASP A 19 -8.99 -9.47 9.82
C ASP A 19 -7.82 -9.74 10.78
N LEU A 20 -6.61 -9.94 10.25
CA LEU A 20 -5.45 -10.34 11.05
C LEU A 20 -4.82 -9.20 11.86
N LEU A 21 -4.79 -7.97 11.34
CA LEU A 21 -4.16 -6.85 12.05
C LEU A 21 -4.93 -6.46 13.31
N PRO A 22 -6.26 -6.27 13.27
CA PRO A 22 -7.05 -5.96 14.46
C PRO A 22 -6.98 -7.05 15.52
N ALA A 23 -6.92 -8.32 15.13
CA ALA A 23 -6.75 -9.44 16.05
C ALA A 23 -5.42 -9.39 16.84
N LYS A 24 -4.40 -8.68 16.32
CA LYS A 24 -3.09 -8.47 16.98
C LYS A 24 -2.95 -7.06 17.57
N GLY A 25 -4.04 -6.29 17.67
CA GLY A 25 -4.03 -4.92 18.21
C GLY A 25 -3.46 -3.87 17.25
N GLY A 26 -3.33 -4.20 15.96
CA GLY A 26 -2.92 -3.25 14.93
C GLY A 26 -4.12 -2.65 14.19
N THR A 27 -3.92 -1.51 13.53
CA THR A 27 -4.96 -0.85 12.73
C THR A 27 -4.77 -1.12 11.25
N ALA A 28 -5.85 -1.49 10.57
CA ALA A 28 -5.96 -1.53 9.12
C ALA A 28 -7.01 -0.50 8.68
N ILE A 29 -6.62 0.43 7.81
CA ILE A 29 -7.49 1.52 7.34
C ILE A 29 -7.56 1.48 5.82
N GLN A 30 -8.77 1.48 5.28
CA GLN A 30 -8.99 1.73 3.86
C GLN A 30 -8.94 3.23 3.62
N MET A 31 -8.05 3.66 2.73
CA MET A 31 -7.92 5.07 2.35
C MET A 31 -8.69 5.36 1.06
N GLU A 32 -8.89 6.64 0.79
CA GLU A 32 -9.61 7.16 -0.38
C GLU A 32 -8.87 6.93 -1.70
N ASP A 33 -7.54 6.97 -1.67
CA ASP A 33 -6.67 6.78 -2.82
C ASP A 33 -5.29 6.22 -2.40
N GLU A 34 -4.46 5.86 -3.38
CA GLU A 34 -3.11 5.38 -3.10
C GLU A 34 -2.18 6.43 -2.49
N ILE A 35 -2.43 7.73 -2.71
CA ILE A 35 -1.59 8.83 -2.21
C ILE A 35 -1.79 8.98 -0.71
N ALA A 36 -3.02 9.10 -0.24
CA ALA A 36 -3.38 9.10 1.17
C ALA A 36 -2.97 7.79 1.85
N GLY A 37 -3.11 6.66 1.16
CA GLY A 37 -2.57 5.36 1.57
C GLY A 37 -1.10 5.42 1.99
N ILE A 38 -0.23 5.95 1.12
CA ILE A 38 1.20 6.01 1.42
C ILE A 38 1.54 7.12 2.42
N CYS A 39 0.84 8.27 2.40
CA CYS A 39 1.02 9.34 3.38
C CYS A 39 0.75 8.86 4.82
N CYS A 40 -0.36 8.13 5.03
CA CYS A 40 -0.67 7.57 6.35
C CYS A 40 0.34 6.51 6.79
N VAL A 41 0.84 5.70 5.86
CA VAL A 41 1.87 4.69 6.15
C VAL A 41 3.19 5.34 6.54
N ILE A 42 3.59 6.42 5.87
CA ILE A 42 4.77 7.21 6.23
C ILE A 42 4.60 7.83 7.62
N GLY A 43 3.44 8.46 7.89
CA GLY A 43 3.16 9.04 9.21
C GLY A 43 3.19 7.98 10.33
N ALA A 44 2.64 6.80 10.08
CA ALA A 44 2.70 5.68 11.03
C ALA A 44 4.11 5.11 11.21
N ALA A 45 4.93 5.10 10.16
CA ALA A 45 6.33 4.69 10.27
C ALA A 45 7.15 5.69 11.08
N MET A 46 6.90 7.00 10.90
CA MET A 46 7.54 8.06 11.69
C MET A 46 7.15 8.04 13.16
N SER A 47 5.95 7.56 13.51
CA SER A 47 5.54 7.37 14.92
C SER A 47 6.15 6.12 15.58
N GLY A 48 7.00 5.38 14.87
CA GLY A 48 7.69 4.19 15.39
C GLY A 48 6.92 2.88 15.20
N SER A 49 5.77 2.91 14.51
CA SER A 49 5.01 1.69 14.20
C SER A 49 5.52 1.06 12.90
N ARG A 50 5.56 -0.27 12.85
CA ARG A 50 5.82 -0.99 11.58
C ARG A 50 4.63 -0.76 10.63
N ALA A 51 4.89 -0.08 9.53
CA ALA A 51 3.87 0.33 8.58
C ALA A 51 4.05 -0.39 7.22
N LEU A 52 2.92 -0.77 6.62
CA LEU A 52 2.92 -1.46 5.33
C LEU A 52 1.74 -1.02 4.45
N THR A 53 1.93 -1.08 3.13
CA THR A 53 0.90 -0.80 2.12
C THR A 53 0.92 -1.88 1.04
N ALA A 54 -0.22 -2.11 0.39
CA ALA A 54 -0.33 -3.03 -0.75
C ALA A 54 -0.95 -2.31 -1.94
N THR A 55 -0.39 -2.53 -3.13
CA THR A 55 -0.85 -1.89 -4.36
C THR A 55 -0.47 -2.73 -5.59
N SER A 56 -0.79 -2.24 -6.78
CA SER A 56 -0.38 -2.80 -8.06
C SER A 56 0.15 -1.70 -8.99
N GLY A 57 0.50 -2.03 -10.22
CA GLY A 57 1.18 -1.14 -11.19
C GLY A 57 0.69 0.32 -11.21
N PRO A 58 -0.61 0.61 -11.41
CA PRO A 58 -1.09 2.00 -11.43
C PRO A 58 -0.87 2.75 -10.11
N GLY A 59 -1.12 2.08 -8.99
CA GLY A 59 -0.96 2.67 -7.66
C GLY A 59 0.51 2.84 -7.26
N MET A 60 1.43 2.02 -7.77
CA MET A 60 2.87 2.26 -7.62
C MET A 60 3.31 3.56 -8.28
N SER A 61 2.77 3.89 -9.46
CA SER A 61 3.08 5.15 -10.14
C SER A 61 2.60 6.36 -9.33
N LEU A 62 1.43 6.28 -8.69
CA LEU A 62 0.90 7.33 -7.83
C LEU A 62 1.69 7.49 -6.52
N LYS A 63 2.27 6.40 -6.00
CA LYS A 63 3.06 6.43 -4.77
C LYS A 63 4.51 6.91 -4.97
N ALA A 64 4.97 7.10 -6.20
CA ALA A 64 6.37 7.36 -6.52
C ALA A 64 6.93 8.62 -5.82
N GLU A 65 6.14 9.71 -5.76
CA GLU A 65 6.53 10.95 -5.08
C GLU A 65 6.79 10.72 -3.59
N ASN A 66 5.82 10.09 -2.91
CA ASN A 66 5.89 9.81 -1.48
C ASN A 66 6.93 8.74 -1.12
N LEU A 67 7.21 7.79 -2.02
CA LEU A 67 8.33 6.87 -1.84
C LEU A 67 9.68 7.60 -1.90
N GLY A 68 9.82 8.61 -2.77
CA GLY A 68 10.98 9.50 -2.77
C GLY A 68 11.11 10.28 -1.47
N LEU A 69 10.00 10.78 -0.92
CA LEU A 69 9.98 11.43 0.40
C LEU A 69 10.42 10.46 1.51
N ALA A 70 9.89 9.23 1.51
CA ALA A 70 10.26 8.21 2.50
C ALA A 70 11.75 7.85 2.43
N GLN A 71 12.32 7.79 1.22
CA GLN A 71 13.75 7.59 1.03
C GLN A 71 14.58 8.77 1.58
N MET A 72 14.18 10.00 1.29
CA MET A 72 14.88 11.20 1.76
C MET A 72 14.84 11.34 3.28
N ALA A 73 13.74 10.94 3.91
CA ALA A 73 13.54 11.00 5.35
C ALA A 73 13.97 9.71 6.09
N GLU A 74 14.57 8.74 5.39
CA GLU A 74 14.99 7.44 5.93
C GLU A 74 13.87 6.69 6.69
N VAL A 75 12.62 6.84 6.24
CA VAL A 75 11.45 6.29 6.92
C VAL A 75 11.26 4.81 6.55
N PRO A 76 11.27 3.88 7.52
CA PRO A 76 11.14 2.46 7.23
C PRO A 76 9.68 2.09 6.94
N LEU A 77 9.39 1.66 5.71
CA LEU A 77 8.07 1.17 5.30
C LEU A 77 8.18 -0.02 4.34
N VAL A 78 7.11 -0.81 4.26
CA VAL A 78 7.01 -1.93 3.30
C VAL A 78 5.91 -1.63 2.28
N CYS A 79 6.27 -1.63 0.99
CA CYS A 79 5.31 -1.52 -0.11
C CYS A 79 5.23 -2.84 -0.86
N VAL A 80 4.07 -3.50 -0.80
CA VAL A 80 3.80 -4.73 -1.54
C VAL A 80 3.23 -4.38 -2.91
N ASN A 81 4.02 -4.61 -3.96
CA ASN A 81 3.59 -4.46 -5.33
C ASN A 81 3.15 -5.82 -5.89
N VAL A 82 1.84 -6.06 -5.96
CA VAL A 82 1.30 -7.21 -6.66
C VAL A 82 1.23 -6.86 -8.15
N MET A 83 2.29 -7.22 -8.87
CA MET A 83 2.44 -6.90 -10.28
C MET A 83 1.32 -7.54 -11.11
N ARG A 84 0.72 -6.74 -12.01
CA ARG A 84 -0.26 -7.16 -13.01
C ARG A 84 0.18 -6.67 -14.39
N GLY A 85 -0.31 -7.28 -15.47
CA GLY A 85 0.05 -6.90 -16.83
C GLY A 85 -0.31 -5.44 -17.15
N GLY A 86 0.68 -4.61 -17.50
CA GLY A 86 0.54 -3.21 -17.95
C GLY A 86 0.79 -3.04 -19.47
N PRO A 87 0.90 -1.79 -20.00
CA PRO A 87 0.93 -0.48 -19.32
C PRO A 87 -0.46 0.12 -19.02
N SER A 88 -0.50 1.13 -18.14
CA SER A 88 -1.75 1.80 -17.70
C SER A 88 -2.74 0.83 -17.03
N THR A 89 -4.01 0.83 -17.41
CA THR A 89 -5.00 -0.13 -16.90
C THR A 89 -4.58 -1.58 -17.17
N GLY A 90 -3.93 -1.82 -18.32
CA GLY A 90 -3.41 -3.12 -18.71
C GLY A 90 -4.49 -4.21 -18.74
N LEU A 91 -4.20 -5.38 -18.18
CA LEU A 91 -5.14 -6.48 -17.98
C LEU A 91 -5.33 -6.72 -16.47
N PRO A 92 -6.44 -6.26 -15.86
CA PRO A 92 -6.65 -6.36 -14.41
C PRO A 92 -6.62 -7.79 -13.85
N THR A 93 -6.93 -8.79 -14.68
CA THR A 93 -6.96 -10.23 -14.35
C THR A 93 -5.97 -11.07 -15.15
N GLY A 94 -5.16 -10.46 -16.02
CA GLY A 94 -4.26 -11.17 -16.93
C GLY A 94 -2.80 -11.04 -16.52
N CYS A 95 -2.17 -12.17 -16.23
CA CYS A 95 -0.72 -12.35 -16.30
C CYS A 95 -0.43 -13.03 -17.65
N LYS A 96 0.08 -12.27 -18.63
CA LYS A 96 0.78 -12.85 -19.78
C LYS A 96 2.26 -12.55 -19.62
#